data_AF-A2FGF5-F1
#
_entry.id   AF-A2FGF5-F1
#
_cell.length_a   1.000
_cell.length_b   1.000
_cell.length_c   1.000
_cell.angle_alpha   90.00
_cell.angle_beta   90.00
_cell.angle_gamma   90.00
#
_symmetry.space_group_name_H-M   'P 1'
#
loop_
_entity.id
_entity.type
_entity.pdbx_description
1 polymer ?
#
loop_
_entity_poly.entity_id
_entity_poly.type
_entity_poly.pdbx_seq_one_letter_code
_entity_poly.pdbx_strand_id
1 'polypeptide(L)'
;MKFPDTDFALVATSYVHEDGSSEIAAAGSRDFIDSTFRPILGMVRFNPAFVPSTPSNLTDYDNNFFSTVLHELTHALGFMYPLFEHYHPINSTTPYGNNALCSFTKYGRKFTFLVTPYCHLFAKKRFGVETFYGDNGAKCPSGIELEDQGSSSTAGSHLEKRVYNSEIMVGDDTLTKIPFFRYSDATLSILMDTGFYQINWANAQPLVFGHPESIDGKPIEGFAIDPPQKSFPEKYLFDLTNDVGFDYRSITAYYNKLILEEYIDCSNPFFQLYCGEARYAFYNPVKSPVISSDILADYQLTIYPELYCWNNTANLPGRLTDVPQYTNAGDLKIDDICGTYKCNNYESFDFTIKDADGKTITKTCSKKNINEEFNHTLKAHYNNTEYIITKTNYCPDPERFCRTMKLSYMNFNKDPFDPNTKVLEGYPQTPPEWTFDYSDLDKELKAEKKKLAIALGVTCGISVIVVVSIVLCCYFKKKKSQPYQQQSDQVEEDMVNNP
;
A
#
# COMPACT_ATOMS: atom_id res chain seq x y z
N MET A 1 28.49 4.97 14.78
CA MET A 1 27.92 6.18 15.43
C MET A 1 26.93 5.68 16.49
N LYS A 2 26.94 6.17 17.73
CA LYS A 2 25.94 5.76 18.74
C LYS A 2 25.06 6.95 19.06
N PHE A 3 23.80 6.87 18.66
CA PHE A 3 22.78 7.85 19.03
C PHE A 3 22.18 7.41 20.38
N PRO A 4 22.19 8.26 21.42
CA PRO A 4 21.58 7.91 22.71
C PRO A 4 20.07 7.76 22.55
N ASP A 5 19.49 6.75 23.18
CA ASP A 5 18.05 6.47 23.16
C ASP A 5 17.48 6.33 21.74
N THR A 6 18.15 5.51 20.92
CA THR A 6 17.81 5.34 19.50
C THR A 6 18.07 3.90 19.07
N ASP A 7 17.02 3.24 18.59
CA ASP A 7 17.08 1.89 18.01
C ASP A 7 17.50 1.88 16.54
N PHE A 8 17.10 2.90 15.79
CA PHE A 8 17.36 3.04 14.36
C PHE A 8 17.43 4.52 13.99
N ALA A 9 18.52 4.95 13.39
CA ALA A 9 18.65 6.28 12.83
C ALA A 9 18.32 6.23 11.33
N LEU A 10 17.57 7.23 10.84
CA LEU A 10 17.26 7.37 9.43
C LEU A 10 17.80 8.70 8.92
N VAL A 11 18.67 8.65 7.91
CA VAL A 11 19.14 9.84 7.20
C VAL A 11 18.26 10.03 5.98
N ALA A 12 17.49 11.12 5.97
CA ALA A 12 16.65 11.50 4.85
C ALA A 12 17.36 12.52 3.95
N THR A 13 17.33 12.29 2.65
CA THR A 13 17.92 13.19 1.64
C THR A 13 16.96 13.40 0.48
N SER A 14 17.05 14.55 -0.16
CA SER A 14 16.34 14.81 -1.42
C SER A 14 17.33 14.75 -2.57
N TYR A 15 16.99 14.03 -3.64
CA TYR A 15 17.80 13.96 -4.85
C TYR A 15 16.94 14.26 -6.07
N VAL A 16 17.43 15.16 -6.93
CA VAL A 16 16.77 15.46 -8.21
C VAL A 16 17.42 14.57 -9.26
N HIS A 17 16.63 13.70 -9.87
CA HIS A 17 17.05 12.93 -11.04
C HIS A 17 17.06 13.86 -12.26
N GLU A 18 18.25 14.15 -12.80
CA GLU A 18 18.41 15.04 -13.98
C GLU A 18 17.85 14.44 -15.28
N ASP A 19 17.60 13.12 -15.30
CA ASP A 19 17.15 12.34 -16.45
C ASP A 19 15.62 12.17 -16.54
N GLY A 20 14.86 12.75 -15.60
CA GLY A 20 13.40 12.61 -15.56
C GLY A 20 12.92 11.25 -15.03
N SER A 21 13.76 10.53 -14.25
CA SER A 21 13.39 9.29 -13.57
C SER A 21 12.04 9.37 -12.84
N SER A 22 11.27 8.28 -12.94
CA SER A 22 10.01 8.05 -12.21
C SER A 22 10.21 7.53 -10.78
N GLU A 23 11.45 7.33 -10.33
CA GLU A 23 11.75 6.90 -8.96
C GLU A 23 11.25 7.96 -7.96
N ILE A 24 10.28 7.58 -7.13
CA ILE A 24 9.72 8.43 -6.07
C ILE A 24 10.67 8.46 -4.87
N ALA A 25 11.14 7.28 -4.44
CA ALA A 25 12.04 7.13 -3.31
C ALA A 25 12.92 5.89 -3.50
N ALA A 26 14.02 5.84 -2.76
CA ALA A 26 14.80 4.62 -2.56
C ALA A 26 15.39 4.62 -1.14
N ALA A 27 15.44 3.47 -0.48
CA ALA A 27 16.12 3.37 0.80
C ALA A 27 16.82 2.04 1.01
N GLY A 28 17.67 2.01 2.04
CA GLY A 28 18.35 0.79 2.44
C GLY A 28 19.13 0.98 3.73
N SER A 29 19.47 -0.15 4.34
CA SER A 29 20.31 -0.21 5.54
C SER A 29 21.76 0.19 5.18
N ARG A 30 22.43 0.86 6.12
CA ARG A 30 23.79 1.41 5.95
C ARG A 30 24.76 0.96 7.04
N ASP A 31 24.26 0.67 8.23
CA ASP A 31 25.05 0.19 9.35
C ASP A 31 24.24 -0.81 10.16
N PHE A 32 24.93 -1.79 10.77
CA PHE A 32 24.32 -2.95 11.40
C PHE A 32 24.98 -3.28 12.74
N ILE A 33 24.27 -4.00 13.60
CA ILE A 33 24.88 -4.62 14.79
C ILE A 33 25.59 -5.91 14.36
N ASP A 34 26.91 -5.96 14.48
CA ASP A 34 27.77 -7.09 14.03
C ASP A 34 27.26 -8.49 14.43
N SER A 35 26.67 -8.64 15.62
CA SER A 35 26.26 -9.95 16.15
C SER A 35 24.91 -10.45 15.62
N THR A 36 24.07 -9.57 15.07
CA THR A 36 22.68 -9.88 14.68
C THR A 36 22.35 -9.43 13.27
N PHE A 37 23.21 -8.61 12.66
CA PHE A 37 22.90 -7.88 11.43
C PHE A 37 21.63 -7.04 11.52
N ARG A 38 21.21 -6.63 12.73
CA ARG A 38 20.11 -5.67 12.93
C ARG A 38 20.51 -4.32 12.34
N PRO A 39 19.75 -3.77 11.37
CA PRO A 39 19.97 -2.42 10.88
C PRO A 39 19.85 -1.40 12.03
N ILE A 40 20.80 -0.48 12.12
CA ILE A 40 20.79 0.63 13.10
C ILE A 40 20.89 2.00 12.43
N LEU A 41 21.25 2.03 11.15
CA LEU A 41 21.26 3.23 10.32
C LEU A 41 20.68 2.88 8.96
N GLY A 42 19.64 3.60 8.56
CA GLY A 42 19.12 3.60 7.20
C GLY A 42 19.37 4.92 6.51
N MET A 43 19.35 4.91 5.18
CA MET A 43 19.28 6.13 4.40
C MET A 43 18.13 6.03 3.41
N VAL A 44 17.30 7.06 3.37
CA VAL A 44 16.23 7.23 2.37
C VAL A 44 16.55 8.45 1.52
N ARG A 45 16.36 8.30 0.21
CA ARG A 45 16.30 9.40 -0.74
C ARG A 45 14.89 9.48 -1.30
N PHE A 46 14.39 10.68 -1.52
CA PHE A 46 13.14 10.90 -2.25
C PHE A 46 13.32 11.99 -3.30
N ASN A 47 12.57 11.84 -4.39
CA ASN A 47 12.54 12.80 -5.48
C ASN A 47 11.57 13.94 -5.12
N PRO A 48 12.06 15.18 -4.95
CA PRO A 48 11.22 16.30 -4.52
C PRO A 48 10.10 16.64 -5.52
N ALA A 49 10.20 16.20 -6.78
CA ALA A 49 9.14 16.39 -7.78
C ALA A 49 7.84 15.64 -7.46
N PHE A 50 7.91 14.57 -6.66
CA PHE A 50 6.77 13.74 -6.27
C PHE A 50 6.25 14.02 -4.86
N VAL A 51 6.94 14.89 -4.09
CA VAL A 51 6.54 15.23 -2.72
C VAL A 51 5.22 15.99 -2.78
N PRO A 52 4.15 15.52 -2.11
CA PRO A 52 2.86 16.18 -2.13
C PRO A 52 2.91 17.52 -1.37
N SER A 53 2.05 18.46 -1.78
CA SER A 53 1.95 19.79 -1.15
C SER A 53 1.34 19.74 0.26
N THR A 54 0.64 18.65 0.59
CA THR A 54 0.08 18.37 1.91
C THR A 54 0.60 17.02 2.41
N PRO A 55 0.84 16.87 3.73
CA PRO A 55 1.17 15.56 4.28
C PRO A 55 0.12 14.52 3.91
N SER A 56 0.56 13.35 3.45
CA SER A 56 -0.30 12.20 3.19
C SER A 56 -0.03 11.06 4.17
N ASN A 57 -1.01 10.17 4.34
CA ASN A 57 -0.95 8.97 5.16
C ASN A 57 -1.57 7.77 4.44
N LEU A 58 -1.46 6.57 5.01
CA LEU A 58 -1.96 5.33 4.42
C LEU A 58 -3.47 5.36 4.09
N THR A 59 -4.25 6.19 4.78
CA THR A 59 -5.71 6.32 4.64
C THR A 59 -6.16 7.54 3.83
N ASP A 60 -5.25 8.22 3.13
CA ASP A 60 -5.64 9.27 2.17
C ASP A 60 -5.90 8.69 0.77
N TYR A 61 -6.81 9.32 -0.01
CA TYR A 61 -7.11 8.90 -1.39
C TYR A 61 -5.85 8.75 -2.23
N ASP A 62 -5.09 9.84 -2.33
CA ASP A 62 -3.75 9.81 -2.92
C ASP A 62 -2.71 9.53 -1.83
N ASN A 63 -2.44 8.25 -1.60
CA ASN A 63 -1.41 7.79 -0.66
C ASN A 63 -0.16 7.25 -1.37
N ASN A 64 0.00 7.50 -2.68
CA ASN A 64 1.07 6.90 -3.48
C ASN A 64 2.45 7.22 -2.91
N PHE A 65 2.76 8.51 -2.71
CA PHE A 65 4.04 8.94 -2.14
C PHE A 65 4.30 8.33 -0.75
N PHE A 66 3.30 8.33 0.13
CA PHE A 66 3.42 7.75 1.47
C PHE A 66 3.71 6.24 1.39
N SER A 67 2.99 5.53 0.53
CA SER A 67 3.12 4.09 0.36
C SER A 67 4.49 3.72 -0.20
N THR A 68 4.99 4.46 -1.20
CA THR A 68 6.35 4.24 -1.71
C THR A 68 7.42 4.53 -0.66
N VAL A 69 7.29 5.60 0.14
CA VAL A 69 8.24 5.83 1.23
C VAL A 69 8.19 4.70 2.26
N LEU A 70 7.00 4.21 2.62
CA LEU A 70 6.86 3.08 3.55
C LEU A 70 7.48 1.79 2.99
N HIS A 71 7.31 1.53 1.69
CA HIS A 71 7.98 0.44 0.98
C HIS A 71 9.50 0.51 1.15
N GLU A 72 10.08 1.66 0.81
CA GLU A 72 11.53 1.86 0.90
C GLU A 72 12.04 1.76 2.34
N LEU A 73 11.31 2.33 3.29
CA LEU A 73 11.67 2.20 4.71
C LEU A 73 11.65 0.74 5.17
N THR A 74 10.78 -0.10 4.62
CA THR A 74 10.75 -1.53 4.92
C THR A 74 12.04 -2.22 4.47
N HIS A 75 12.60 -1.85 3.31
CA HIS A 75 13.95 -2.28 2.94
C HIS A 75 15.00 -1.82 3.96
N ALA A 76 14.96 -0.55 4.34
CA ALA A 76 15.91 0.00 5.32
C ALA A 76 15.84 -0.67 6.70
N LEU A 77 14.66 -1.18 7.07
CA LEU A 77 14.41 -1.96 8.30
C LEU A 77 14.85 -3.43 8.20
N GLY A 78 15.23 -3.91 7.01
CA GLY A 78 15.92 -5.18 6.85
C GLY A 78 15.24 -6.21 5.95
N PHE A 79 14.16 -5.84 5.24
CA PHE A 79 13.63 -6.70 4.18
C PHE A 79 14.46 -6.51 2.90
N MET A 80 15.49 -7.34 2.70
CA MET A 80 16.24 -7.38 1.45
C MET A 80 17.04 -8.67 1.34
N TYR A 81 17.24 -9.14 0.10
CA TYR A 81 17.91 -10.41 -0.20
C TYR A 81 19.23 -10.66 0.56
N PRO A 82 20.18 -9.68 0.65
CA PRO A 82 21.45 -9.90 1.34
C PRO A 82 21.33 -10.19 2.84
N LEU A 83 20.19 -9.91 3.47
CA LEU A 83 19.99 -10.09 4.91
C LEU A 83 19.32 -11.41 5.28
N PHE A 84 18.73 -12.14 4.32
CA PHE A 84 17.97 -13.35 4.62
C PHE A 84 18.79 -14.44 5.31
N GLU A 85 20.08 -14.59 4.95
CA GLU A 85 20.96 -15.55 5.62
C GLU A 85 21.28 -15.18 7.07
N HIS A 86 21.04 -13.93 7.47
CA HIS A 86 21.29 -13.43 8.82
C HIS A 86 20.03 -13.39 9.70
N TYR A 87 18.84 -13.63 9.12
CA TYR A 87 17.60 -13.71 9.87
C TYR A 87 17.70 -14.77 10.96
N HIS A 88 17.09 -14.47 12.12
CA HIS A 88 17.19 -15.30 13.31
C HIS A 88 15.95 -15.16 14.19
N PRO A 89 15.67 -16.12 15.08
CA PRO A 89 14.60 -15.96 16.07
C PRO A 89 14.87 -14.76 16.99
N ILE A 90 13.82 -14.09 17.46
CA ILE A 90 13.93 -12.89 18.33
C ILE A 90 14.77 -13.11 19.60
N ASN A 91 14.77 -14.33 20.15
CA ASN A 91 15.48 -14.68 21.38
C ASN A 91 16.82 -15.39 21.12
N SER A 92 17.37 -15.27 19.92
CA SER A 92 18.62 -15.92 19.49
C SER A 92 19.41 -15.00 18.57
N THR A 93 20.73 -15.13 18.54
CA THR A 93 21.58 -14.49 17.51
C THR A 93 22.09 -15.51 16.49
N THR A 94 21.60 -16.75 16.57
CA THR A 94 21.99 -17.80 15.63
C THR A 94 21.13 -17.70 14.37
N PRO A 95 21.72 -17.43 13.20
CA PRO A 95 20.98 -17.25 11.97
C PRO A 95 20.38 -18.57 11.46
N TYR A 96 19.28 -18.47 10.70
CA TYR A 96 18.76 -19.58 9.90
C TYR A 96 19.74 -20.00 8.79
N GLY A 97 20.57 -19.06 8.31
CA GLY A 97 21.57 -19.29 7.27
C GLY A 97 20.92 -19.70 5.94
N ASN A 98 21.56 -20.61 5.22
CA ASN A 98 21.06 -21.13 3.94
C ASN A 98 19.68 -21.79 4.02
N ASN A 99 19.20 -22.13 5.22
CA ASN A 99 17.87 -22.72 5.40
C ASN A 99 16.73 -21.68 5.36
N ALA A 100 17.06 -20.38 5.33
CA ALA A 100 16.05 -19.32 5.18
C ALA A 100 15.36 -19.39 3.81
N LEU A 101 16.08 -19.84 2.78
CA LEU A 101 15.58 -19.91 1.41
C LEU A 101 15.40 -21.35 0.96
N CYS A 102 14.41 -21.55 0.10
CA CYS A 102 14.19 -22.82 -0.56
C CYS A 102 13.68 -22.61 -1.99
N SER A 103 14.22 -23.36 -2.94
CA SER A 103 13.84 -23.27 -4.36
C SER A 103 13.55 -24.63 -4.95
N PHE A 104 12.63 -24.66 -5.91
CA PHE A 104 12.35 -25.84 -6.74
C PHE A 104 11.79 -25.41 -8.10
N THR A 105 11.76 -26.33 -9.06
CA THR A 105 11.16 -26.09 -10.38
C THR A 105 9.82 -26.83 -10.47
N LYS A 106 8.80 -26.13 -10.98
CA LYS A 106 7.49 -26.68 -11.31
C LYS A 106 6.96 -26.02 -12.57
N TYR A 107 6.36 -26.79 -13.48
CA TYR A 107 5.88 -26.29 -14.77
C TYR A 107 6.95 -25.54 -15.58
N GLY A 108 8.22 -25.95 -15.48
CA GLY A 108 9.34 -25.27 -16.14
C GLY A 108 9.71 -23.89 -15.57
N ARG A 109 9.04 -23.41 -14.51
CA ARG A 109 9.37 -22.17 -13.78
C ARG A 109 10.11 -22.51 -12.49
N LYS A 110 11.15 -21.74 -12.16
CA LYS A 110 11.87 -21.85 -10.88
C LYS A 110 11.14 -20.97 -9.86
N PHE A 111 10.79 -21.56 -8.73
CA PHE A 111 10.24 -20.83 -7.58
C PHE A 111 11.33 -20.67 -6.53
N THR A 112 11.31 -19.54 -5.82
CA THR A 112 12.16 -19.31 -4.64
C THR A 112 11.30 -18.74 -3.52
N PHE A 113 11.37 -19.38 -2.36
CA PHE A 113 10.59 -19.04 -1.18
C PHE A 113 11.50 -18.66 -0.02
N LEU A 114 11.09 -17.63 0.72
CA LEU A 114 11.54 -17.40 2.09
C LEU A 114 10.71 -18.29 3.03
N VAL A 115 11.37 -19.27 3.65
CA VAL A 115 10.75 -20.37 4.41
C VAL A 115 11.07 -20.30 5.91
N THR A 116 11.43 -19.12 6.39
CA THR A 116 11.64 -18.83 7.81
C THR A 116 10.34 -19.03 8.61
N PRO A 117 10.40 -19.21 9.95
CA PRO A 117 9.27 -19.69 10.74
C PRO A 117 7.95 -18.92 10.58
N TYR A 118 7.95 -17.58 10.63
CA TYR A 118 6.73 -16.78 10.47
C TYR A 118 6.28 -16.72 9.01
N CYS A 119 7.20 -16.66 8.05
CA CYS A 119 6.88 -16.76 6.62
C CYS A 119 6.21 -18.11 6.29
N HIS A 120 6.72 -19.20 6.85
CA HIS A 120 6.13 -20.53 6.74
C HIS A 120 4.75 -20.61 7.40
N LEU A 121 4.60 -20.01 8.58
CA LEU A 121 3.31 -19.94 9.28
C LEU A 121 2.27 -19.14 8.50
N PHE A 122 2.64 -17.98 7.96
CA PHE A 122 1.82 -17.21 7.03
C PHE A 122 1.41 -18.09 5.85
N ALA A 123 2.37 -18.73 5.17
CA ALA A 123 2.12 -19.53 3.98
C ALA A 123 1.19 -20.73 4.26
N LYS A 124 1.34 -21.39 5.41
CA LYS A 124 0.43 -22.45 5.86
C LYS A 124 -0.99 -21.96 6.04
N LYS A 125 -1.17 -20.83 6.71
CA LYS A 125 -2.51 -20.25 6.91
C LYS A 125 -3.10 -19.75 5.60
N ARG A 126 -2.27 -19.22 4.71
CA ARG A 126 -2.66 -18.65 3.43
C ARG A 126 -3.04 -19.71 2.39
N PHE A 127 -2.16 -20.69 2.21
CA PHE A 127 -2.27 -21.68 1.12
C PHE A 127 -2.74 -23.05 1.60
N GLY A 128 -2.85 -23.28 2.91
CA GLY A 128 -3.33 -24.54 3.47
C GLY A 128 -2.35 -25.71 3.31
N VAL A 129 -1.08 -25.44 3.03
CA VAL A 129 -0.07 -26.48 2.74
C VAL A 129 1.20 -26.29 3.57
N GLU A 130 1.75 -27.41 4.02
CA GLU A 130 3.03 -27.49 4.77
C GLU A 130 4.24 -27.49 3.84
N THR A 131 4.10 -28.09 2.66
CA THR A 131 5.21 -28.40 1.77
C THR A 131 4.74 -28.30 0.34
N PHE A 132 5.49 -27.56 -0.47
CA PHE A 132 5.38 -27.52 -1.92
C PHE A 132 6.25 -28.61 -2.55
N TYR A 133 5.82 -29.07 -3.73
CA TYR A 133 6.46 -30.16 -4.47
C TYR A 133 6.73 -29.73 -5.92
N GLY A 134 8.01 -29.81 -6.29
CA GLY A 134 8.47 -29.62 -7.67
C GLY A 134 8.25 -30.85 -8.55
N ASP A 135 8.44 -30.69 -9.86
CA ASP A 135 8.16 -31.73 -10.86
C ASP A 135 9.04 -32.98 -10.70
N ASN A 136 10.23 -32.83 -10.13
CA ASN A 136 11.17 -33.92 -9.83
C ASN A 136 11.02 -34.49 -8.40
N GLY A 137 9.96 -34.13 -7.68
CA GLY A 137 9.75 -34.55 -6.29
C GLY A 137 10.56 -33.75 -5.26
N ALA A 138 11.26 -32.68 -5.66
CA ALA A 138 11.88 -31.74 -4.73
C ALA A 138 10.84 -31.21 -3.74
N LYS A 139 11.22 -31.15 -2.46
CA LYS A 139 10.35 -30.70 -1.37
C LYS A 139 10.83 -29.36 -0.86
N CYS A 140 9.89 -28.47 -0.64
CA CYS A 140 10.16 -27.14 -0.11
C CYS A 140 9.12 -26.81 0.95
N PRO A 141 9.51 -26.43 2.19
CA PRO A 141 8.52 -25.89 3.12
C PRO A 141 7.76 -24.75 2.46
N SER A 142 6.47 -24.61 2.77
CA SER A 142 5.73 -23.45 2.27
C SER A 142 6.30 -22.15 2.86
N GLY A 143 6.26 -21.06 2.12
CA GLY A 143 6.84 -19.79 2.53
C GLY A 143 6.33 -18.63 1.70
N ILE A 144 6.93 -17.46 1.88
CA ILE A 144 6.67 -16.29 1.04
C ILE A 144 7.45 -16.45 -0.27
N GLU A 145 6.75 -16.38 -1.40
CA GLU A 145 7.41 -16.41 -2.70
C GLU A 145 8.06 -15.05 -2.99
N LEU A 146 9.30 -15.10 -3.46
CA LEU A 146 10.08 -13.93 -3.82
C LEU A 146 10.00 -13.68 -5.32
N GLU A 147 9.86 -12.41 -5.70
CA GLU A 147 9.88 -11.95 -7.09
C GLU A 147 11.13 -12.47 -7.81
N ASP A 148 10.96 -13.06 -9.00
CA ASP A 148 12.04 -13.60 -9.82
C ASP A 148 12.34 -12.80 -11.08
N GLN A 149 11.56 -11.74 -11.35
CA GLN A 149 11.71 -10.86 -12.50
C GLN A 149 12.09 -9.42 -12.11
N GLY A 150 12.27 -8.57 -13.12
CA GLY A 150 12.72 -7.19 -12.94
C GLY A 150 14.24 -7.04 -12.84
N SER A 151 14.69 -5.97 -12.19
CA SER A 151 16.12 -5.68 -12.03
C SER A 151 16.75 -6.54 -10.91
N SER A 152 18.08 -6.49 -10.77
CA SER A 152 18.77 -7.11 -9.62
C SER A 152 18.39 -6.50 -8.27
N SER A 153 17.83 -5.29 -8.25
CA SER A 153 17.29 -4.65 -7.06
C SER A 153 15.83 -5.04 -6.79
N THR A 154 15.15 -5.63 -7.78
CA THR A 154 13.77 -6.08 -7.70
C THR A 154 13.72 -7.55 -7.31
N ALA A 155 14.32 -8.41 -8.12
CA ALA A 155 14.30 -9.85 -7.93
C ALA A 155 14.92 -10.23 -6.56
N GLY A 156 14.23 -11.08 -5.81
CA GLY A 156 14.66 -11.61 -4.53
C GLY A 156 14.45 -10.68 -3.32
N SER A 157 14.16 -9.39 -3.51
CA SER A 157 13.93 -8.45 -2.39
C SER A 157 12.47 -7.98 -2.26
N HIS A 158 11.59 -8.49 -3.11
CA HIS A 158 10.16 -8.18 -3.13
C HIS A 158 9.32 -9.45 -3.06
N LEU A 159 8.05 -9.30 -2.68
CA LEU A 159 7.08 -10.36 -2.79
C LEU A 159 6.67 -10.55 -4.25
N GLU A 160 6.50 -11.80 -4.66
CA GLU A 160 6.00 -12.19 -5.98
C GLU A 160 4.60 -11.60 -6.22
N LYS A 161 4.51 -10.61 -7.12
CA LYS A 161 3.27 -9.86 -7.32
C LYS A 161 2.12 -10.76 -7.77
N ARG A 162 2.38 -11.83 -8.53
CA ARG A 162 1.35 -12.78 -8.97
C ARG A 162 0.46 -13.27 -7.83
N VAL A 163 1.01 -13.57 -6.66
CA VAL A 163 0.28 -14.13 -5.50
C VAL A 163 0.12 -13.16 -4.35
N TYR A 164 0.86 -12.04 -4.36
CA TYR A 164 0.81 -10.98 -3.36
C TYR A 164 0.32 -9.65 -3.94
N ASN A 165 -0.49 -9.67 -4.99
CA ASN A 165 -1.07 -8.44 -5.55
C ASN A 165 -1.76 -7.62 -4.44
N SER A 166 -1.60 -6.29 -4.47
CA SER A 166 -1.98 -5.34 -3.40
C SER A 166 -1.10 -5.33 -2.13
N GLU A 167 -0.02 -6.10 -2.04
CA GLU A 167 0.99 -5.91 -0.99
C GLU A 167 1.89 -4.72 -1.34
N ILE A 168 2.26 -3.91 -0.36
CA ILE A 168 3.10 -2.74 -0.58
C ILE A 168 4.52 -3.09 -1.03
N MET A 169 5.04 -4.28 -0.68
CA MET A 169 6.39 -4.77 -0.99
C MET A 169 6.46 -5.65 -2.23
N VAL A 170 5.46 -5.58 -3.13
CA VAL A 170 5.65 -6.06 -4.50
C VAL A 170 6.54 -5.08 -5.26
N GLY A 171 7.33 -5.56 -6.23
CA GLY A 171 8.30 -4.73 -6.95
C GLY A 171 7.72 -3.77 -7.98
N ASP A 172 6.46 -3.37 -7.83
CA ASP A 172 5.70 -2.61 -8.83
C ASP A 172 5.64 -1.12 -8.48
N ASP A 173 6.16 -0.30 -9.40
CA ASP A 173 6.18 1.16 -9.29
C ASP A 173 4.84 1.80 -9.68
N THR A 174 3.69 1.15 -9.41
CA THR A 174 2.43 1.73 -9.85
C THR A 174 2.17 3.03 -9.13
N LEU A 175 2.36 4.12 -9.88
CA LEU A 175 2.05 5.51 -9.55
C LEU A 175 0.56 5.76 -9.34
N THR A 176 -0.20 4.74 -8.95
CA THR A 176 -1.64 4.79 -8.77
C THR A 176 -1.93 5.60 -7.52
N LYS A 177 -2.52 6.77 -7.72
CA LYS A 177 -2.93 7.73 -6.68
C LYS A 177 -4.20 7.28 -5.93
N ILE A 178 -4.19 6.03 -5.47
CA ILE A 178 -5.29 5.32 -4.82
C ILE A 178 -4.78 4.37 -3.74
N PRO A 179 -5.58 4.02 -2.71
CA PRO A 179 -5.12 3.22 -1.56
C PRO A 179 -5.22 1.71 -1.79
N PHE A 180 -4.70 1.25 -2.91
CA PHE A 180 -4.82 -0.15 -3.27
C PHE A 180 -3.90 -1.02 -2.40
N PHE A 181 -2.69 -0.53 -2.16
CA PHE A 181 -1.65 -1.26 -1.45
C PHE A 181 -1.87 -1.34 0.06
N ARG A 182 -1.41 -2.45 0.63
CA ARG A 182 -1.56 -2.80 2.05
C ARG A 182 -0.22 -3.18 2.62
N TYR A 183 0.08 -2.66 3.80
CA TYR A 183 1.18 -3.16 4.62
C TYR A 183 0.66 -4.30 5.49
N SER A 184 0.92 -5.53 5.06
CA SER A 184 0.12 -6.68 5.45
C SER A 184 0.85 -7.71 6.32
N ASP A 185 0.10 -8.71 6.77
CA ASP A 185 0.62 -9.90 7.44
C ASP A 185 1.69 -10.65 6.63
N ALA A 186 1.72 -10.51 5.30
CA ALA A 186 2.78 -11.08 4.48
C ALA A 186 4.14 -10.41 4.78
N THR A 187 4.26 -9.09 4.57
CA THR A 187 5.50 -8.36 4.86
C THR A 187 5.85 -8.34 6.35
N LEU A 188 4.85 -8.24 7.22
CA LEU A 188 5.07 -8.25 8.67
C LEU A 188 5.60 -9.61 9.16
N SER A 189 5.25 -10.72 8.50
CA SER A 189 5.86 -12.03 8.81
C SER A 189 7.38 -12.05 8.58
N ILE A 190 7.83 -11.42 7.48
CA ILE A 190 9.25 -11.29 7.14
C ILE A 190 9.97 -10.47 8.20
N LEU A 191 9.39 -9.32 8.58
CA LEU A 191 9.97 -8.47 9.62
C LEU A 191 10.04 -9.17 10.98
N MET A 192 9.09 -10.03 11.33
CA MET A 192 9.19 -10.85 12.55
C MET A 192 10.33 -11.88 12.46
N ASP A 193 10.54 -12.48 11.29
CA ASP A 193 11.62 -13.45 11.06
C ASP A 193 13.01 -12.83 11.03
N THR A 194 13.14 -11.51 10.87
CA THR A 194 14.42 -10.82 11.08
C THR A 194 14.94 -11.00 12.51
N GLY A 195 14.04 -11.21 13.48
CA GLY A 195 14.37 -11.23 14.90
C GLY A 195 14.47 -9.84 15.55
N PHE A 196 14.16 -8.76 14.83
CA PHE A 196 14.30 -7.39 15.32
C PHE A 196 12.98 -6.77 15.82
N TYR A 197 11.85 -7.26 15.33
CA TYR A 197 10.55 -6.59 15.49
C TYR A 197 9.49 -7.50 16.11
N GLN A 198 8.63 -6.89 16.93
CA GLN A 198 7.34 -7.44 17.33
C GLN A 198 6.24 -6.55 16.75
N ILE A 199 5.15 -7.18 16.30
CA ILE A 199 4.14 -6.49 15.51
C ILE A 199 2.90 -6.17 16.35
N ASN A 200 2.48 -4.91 16.31
CA ASN A 200 1.18 -4.52 16.80
C ASN A 200 0.13 -4.68 15.68
N TRP A 201 -0.53 -5.84 15.69
CA TRP A 201 -1.52 -6.22 14.68
C TRP A 201 -2.73 -5.25 14.60
N ALA A 202 -3.04 -4.48 15.65
CA ALA A 202 -4.13 -3.50 15.64
C ALA A 202 -3.98 -2.40 14.57
N ASN A 203 -2.75 -2.19 14.08
CA ASN A 203 -2.44 -1.21 13.03
C ASN A 203 -2.12 -1.86 11.67
N ALA A 204 -2.23 -3.18 11.56
CA ALA A 204 -1.92 -3.93 10.37
C ALA A 204 -3.19 -4.39 9.65
N GLN A 205 -3.14 -4.41 8.32
CA GLN A 205 -4.25 -4.82 7.46
C GLN A 205 -4.02 -6.24 6.93
N PRO A 206 -5.05 -7.07 6.75
CA PRO A 206 -4.89 -8.35 6.09
C PRO A 206 -4.62 -8.17 4.60
N LEU A 207 -3.74 -9.01 4.03
CA LEU A 207 -3.66 -9.14 2.58
C LEU A 207 -4.91 -9.85 2.06
N VAL A 208 -5.79 -9.14 1.36
CA VAL A 208 -7.08 -9.66 0.91
C VAL A 208 -6.96 -10.59 -0.31
N PHE A 209 -6.01 -10.33 -1.20
CA PHE A 209 -5.84 -11.01 -2.49
C PHE A 209 -5.46 -12.49 -2.37
N GLY A 210 -6.41 -13.41 -2.44
CA GLY A 210 -6.17 -14.84 -2.23
C GLY A 210 -6.30 -15.29 -0.77
N HIS A 211 -6.89 -14.44 0.08
CA HIS A 211 -7.13 -14.79 1.49
C HIS A 211 -8.21 -15.87 1.60
N PRO A 212 -8.00 -16.98 2.34
CA PRO A 212 -9.01 -18.02 2.51
C PRO A 212 -10.38 -17.47 2.93
N GLU A 213 -10.38 -16.62 3.96
CA GLU A 213 -11.60 -15.99 4.48
C GLU A 213 -12.21 -14.91 3.56
N SER A 214 -11.62 -14.53 2.42
CA SER A 214 -12.26 -13.59 1.47
C SER A 214 -13.26 -14.26 0.53
N ILE A 215 -13.24 -15.61 0.46
CA ILE A 215 -14.13 -16.37 -0.43
C ILE A 215 -15.15 -17.16 0.39
N ASP A 216 -14.70 -18.23 1.04
CA ASP A 216 -15.56 -19.16 1.79
C ASP A 216 -14.90 -19.68 3.09
N GLY A 217 -13.73 -19.15 3.45
CA GLY A 217 -12.97 -19.59 4.61
C GLY A 217 -12.01 -20.74 4.34
N LYS A 218 -11.87 -21.22 3.09
CA LYS A 218 -10.94 -22.30 2.73
C LYS A 218 -9.77 -21.77 1.89
N PRO A 219 -8.56 -22.33 2.06
CA PRO A 219 -7.45 -22.03 1.17
C PRO A 219 -7.79 -22.36 -0.29
N ILE A 220 -7.28 -21.54 -1.21
CA ILE A 220 -7.48 -21.72 -2.64
C ILE A 220 -6.46 -22.73 -3.14
N GLU A 221 -6.92 -23.89 -3.60
CA GLU A 221 -6.06 -24.95 -4.11
C GLU A 221 -5.19 -24.44 -5.27
N GLY A 222 -3.88 -24.72 -5.19
CA GLY A 222 -2.92 -24.34 -6.24
C GLY A 222 -2.61 -22.85 -6.33
N PHE A 223 -3.19 -21.98 -5.49
CA PHE A 223 -3.01 -20.52 -5.62
C PHE A 223 -1.55 -20.08 -5.57
N ALA A 224 -0.72 -20.73 -4.74
CA ALA A 224 0.69 -20.40 -4.63
C ALA A 224 1.52 -20.77 -5.87
N ILE A 225 1.37 -22.00 -6.39
CA ILE A 225 2.37 -22.62 -7.29
C ILE A 225 1.79 -23.21 -8.58
N ASP A 226 0.48 -23.24 -8.73
CA ASP A 226 -0.17 -23.67 -9.96
C ASP A 226 -0.49 -22.47 -10.87
N PRO A 227 -0.65 -22.70 -12.18
CA PRO A 227 -0.88 -21.63 -13.13
C PRO A 227 -2.15 -20.82 -12.78
N PRO A 228 -2.07 -19.48 -12.66
CA PRO A 228 -3.20 -18.66 -12.20
C PRO A 228 -4.47 -18.80 -13.02
N GLN A 229 -4.35 -18.95 -14.34
CA GLN A 229 -5.49 -19.20 -15.24
C GLN A 229 -6.29 -20.47 -14.91
N LYS A 230 -5.72 -21.38 -14.12
CA LYS A 230 -6.35 -22.64 -13.68
C LYS A 230 -6.70 -22.67 -12.20
N SER A 231 -5.96 -21.96 -11.36
CA SER A 231 -6.10 -22.02 -9.89
C SER A 231 -6.78 -20.78 -9.28
N PHE A 232 -6.73 -19.62 -9.94
CA PHE A 232 -7.29 -18.41 -9.37
C PHE A 232 -8.82 -18.43 -9.45
N PRO A 233 -9.51 -17.89 -8.44
CA PRO A 233 -10.96 -17.77 -8.47
C PRO A 233 -11.42 -16.90 -9.65
N GLU A 234 -12.64 -17.17 -10.14
CA GLU A 234 -13.26 -16.34 -11.17
C GLU A 234 -13.20 -14.84 -10.81
N LYS A 235 -12.90 -14.00 -11.81
CA LYS A 235 -12.77 -12.53 -11.70
C LYS A 235 -11.56 -12.02 -10.89
N TYR A 236 -10.60 -12.88 -10.53
CA TYR A 236 -9.29 -12.43 -10.01
C TYR A 236 -8.38 -11.91 -11.13
N LEU A 237 -8.47 -12.54 -12.31
CA LEU A 237 -7.85 -12.08 -13.52
C LEU A 237 -8.86 -11.26 -14.33
N PHE A 238 -8.36 -10.26 -15.02
CA PHE A 238 -9.06 -9.46 -16.00
C PHE A 238 -9.52 -10.36 -17.16
N ASP A 239 -10.77 -10.15 -17.54
CA ASP A 239 -11.36 -10.66 -18.76
C ASP A 239 -12.28 -9.58 -19.34
N LEU A 240 -12.69 -9.75 -20.60
CA LEU A 240 -13.49 -8.75 -21.31
C LEU A 240 -14.92 -8.57 -20.77
N THR A 241 -15.31 -9.28 -19.72
CA THR A 241 -16.64 -9.20 -19.10
C THR A 241 -16.61 -8.53 -17.74
N ASN A 242 -15.42 -8.27 -17.17
CA ASN A 242 -15.27 -7.76 -15.82
C ASN A 242 -14.11 -6.77 -15.68
N ASP A 243 -14.47 -5.55 -15.31
CA ASP A 243 -13.54 -4.46 -15.04
C ASP A 243 -13.25 -4.28 -13.54
N VAL A 244 -13.93 -5.04 -12.66
CA VAL A 244 -13.87 -4.86 -11.20
C VAL A 244 -12.94 -5.86 -10.54
N GLY A 245 -12.02 -5.37 -9.72
CA GLY A 245 -11.04 -6.14 -8.97
C GLY A 245 -11.61 -7.14 -7.99
N PHE A 246 -10.74 -8.06 -7.55
CA PHE A 246 -11.05 -9.07 -6.54
C PHE A 246 -11.60 -8.48 -5.22
N ASP A 247 -11.27 -7.23 -4.92
CA ASP A 247 -11.62 -6.52 -3.69
C ASP A 247 -12.96 -5.77 -3.78
N TYR A 248 -13.63 -5.82 -4.94
CA TYR A 248 -14.86 -5.07 -5.25
C TYR A 248 -14.71 -3.55 -5.14
N ARG A 249 -13.48 -3.04 -5.20
CA ARG A 249 -13.18 -1.61 -5.02
C ARG A 249 -12.32 -1.09 -6.16
N SER A 250 -11.35 -1.86 -6.61
CA SER A 250 -10.54 -1.56 -7.78
C SER A 250 -11.35 -1.71 -9.05
N ILE A 251 -11.15 -0.80 -10.01
CA ILE A 251 -11.79 -0.84 -11.32
C ILE A 251 -10.75 -0.47 -12.37
N THR A 252 -10.65 -1.28 -13.42
CA THR A 252 -9.87 -0.96 -14.62
C THR A 252 -10.79 -0.40 -15.69
N ALA A 253 -10.58 0.85 -16.12
CA ALA A 253 -11.28 1.39 -17.30
C ALA A 253 -10.38 1.37 -18.55
N TYR A 254 -9.06 1.40 -18.36
CA TYR A 254 -8.06 1.30 -19.40
C TYR A 254 -6.99 0.26 -19.06
N TYR A 255 -6.87 -0.74 -19.91
CA TYR A 255 -5.88 -1.81 -19.77
C TYR A 255 -4.76 -1.66 -20.82
N ASN A 256 -3.76 -0.84 -20.50
CA ASN A 256 -2.60 -0.61 -21.39
C ASN A 256 -1.52 -1.70 -21.34
N LYS A 257 -1.70 -2.71 -20.48
CA LYS A 257 -0.75 -3.82 -20.34
C LYS A 257 -1.08 -5.01 -21.24
N LEU A 258 -2.10 -4.97 -22.09
CA LEU A 258 -2.42 -6.09 -22.99
C LEU A 258 -1.36 -6.21 -24.11
N ILE A 259 -0.87 -7.43 -24.32
CA ILE A 259 0.01 -7.78 -25.44
C ILE A 259 -0.60 -8.97 -26.19
N LEU A 260 -0.61 -8.88 -27.53
CA LEU A 260 -0.95 -10.02 -28.38
C LEU A 260 0.19 -11.03 -28.39
N GLU A 261 -0.15 -12.29 -28.15
CA GLU A 261 0.80 -13.40 -28.04
C GLU A 261 1.72 -13.48 -29.27
N GLU A 262 1.13 -13.33 -30.47
CA GLU A 262 1.84 -13.38 -31.74
C GLU A 262 2.91 -12.28 -31.93
N TYR A 263 2.86 -11.21 -31.13
CA TYR A 263 3.83 -10.11 -31.17
C TYR A 263 4.95 -10.24 -30.13
N ILE A 264 4.95 -11.32 -29.35
CA ILE A 264 6.01 -11.57 -28.36
C ILE A 264 7.31 -11.92 -29.10
N ASP A 265 8.28 -11.04 -28.97
CA ASP A 265 9.64 -11.25 -29.42
C ASP A 265 10.47 -11.94 -28.34
N CYS A 266 10.75 -13.22 -28.52
CA CYS A 266 11.57 -14.01 -27.59
C CYS A 266 13.06 -13.63 -27.58
N SER A 267 13.51 -12.72 -28.47
CA SER A 267 14.85 -12.13 -28.38
C SER A 267 14.91 -10.96 -27.39
N ASN A 268 13.75 -10.43 -27.00
CA ASN A 268 13.66 -9.39 -25.99
C ASN A 268 13.89 -9.98 -24.58
N PRO A 269 14.88 -9.48 -23.80
CA PRO A 269 15.15 -9.96 -22.45
C PRO A 269 13.93 -9.94 -21.52
N PHE A 270 12.99 -9.00 -21.70
CA PHE A 270 11.76 -8.91 -20.90
C PHE A 270 10.85 -10.15 -21.02
N PHE A 271 10.94 -10.90 -22.12
CA PHE A 271 10.15 -12.11 -22.36
C PHE A 271 10.99 -13.39 -22.28
N GLN A 272 12.23 -13.32 -21.82
CA GLN A 272 13.12 -14.48 -21.79
C GLN A 272 12.55 -15.62 -20.92
N LEU A 273 12.00 -15.29 -19.74
CA LEU A 273 11.34 -16.26 -18.87
C LEU A 273 10.05 -16.78 -19.51
N TYR A 274 9.20 -15.89 -20.03
CA TYR A 274 7.99 -16.27 -20.75
C TYR A 274 8.26 -17.27 -21.87
N CYS A 275 9.26 -17.02 -22.70
CA CYS A 275 9.57 -17.83 -23.88
C CYS A 275 10.29 -19.16 -23.58
N GLY A 276 10.57 -19.46 -22.30
CA GLY A 276 11.19 -20.71 -21.86
C GLY A 276 10.21 -21.89 -21.78
N GLU A 277 10.62 -22.93 -21.04
CA GLU A 277 9.81 -24.15 -20.82
C GLU A 277 8.45 -23.84 -20.15
N ALA A 278 8.39 -22.76 -19.39
CA ALA A 278 7.20 -22.32 -18.66
C ALA A 278 6.11 -21.66 -19.53
N ARG A 279 6.38 -21.29 -20.80
CA ARG A 279 5.45 -20.51 -21.66
C ARG A 279 4.02 -21.03 -21.62
N TYR A 280 3.86 -22.31 -21.93
CA TYR A 280 2.56 -22.99 -22.01
C TYR A 280 2.34 -24.01 -20.89
N ALA A 281 3.27 -24.11 -19.96
CA ALA A 281 3.12 -24.94 -18.77
C ALA A 281 2.61 -24.10 -17.58
N PHE A 282 3.06 -22.85 -17.47
CA PHE A 282 2.78 -21.96 -16.35
C PHE A 282 2.21 -20.59 -16.75
N TYR A 283 2.89 -19.83 -17.60
CA TYR A 283 2.53 -18.43 -17.86
C TYR A 283 1.23 -18.30 -18.68
N ASN A 284 1.06 -19.15 -19.70
CA ASN A 284 -0.11 -19.15 -20.57
C ASN A 284 -0.58 -20.57 -20.92
N PRO A 285 -0.90 -21.44 -19.93
CA PRO A 285 -1.31 -22.82 -20.19
C PRO A 285 -2.60 -22.99 -20.99
N VAL A 286 -3.44 -21.94 -21.07
CA VAL A 286 -4.65 -21.97 -21.92
C VAL A 286 -4.39 -21.50 -23.35
N LYS A 287 -3.15 -21.10 -23.67
CA LYS A 287 -2.76 -20.53 -24.97
C LYS A 287 -3.64 -19.36 -25.39
N SER A 288 -3.93 -18.49 -24.43
CA SER A 288 -4.65 -17.24 -24.67
C SER A 288 -3.93 -16.44 -25.75
N PRO A 289 -4.64 -15.85 -26.73
CA PRO A 289 -4.05 -14.97 -27.73
C PRO A 289 -3.61 -13.62 -27.14
N VAL A 290 -3.97 -13.34 -25.88
CA VAL A 290 -3.63 -12.12 -25.16
C VAL A 290 -3.02 -12.47 -23.81
N ILE A 291 -1.92 -11.80 -23.46
CA ILE A 291 -1.27 -11.85 -22.15
C ILE A 291 -1.08 -10.42 -21.61
N SER A 292 -0.55 -10.29 -20.39
CA SER A 292 -0.10 -9.02 -19.85
C SER A 292 1.38 -8.76 -20.13
N SER A 293 1.75 -7.49 -20.30
CA SER A 293 3.14 -7.01 -20.29
C SER A 293 3.75 -6.94 -18.90
N ASP A 294 2.94 -7.19 -17.87
CA ASP A 294 3.33 -7.13 -16.46
C ASP A 294 4.19 -8.34 -16.07
N ILE A 295 5.50 -8.20 -16.24
CA ILE A 295 6.45 -9.28 -15.98
C ILE A 295 6.44 -9.71 -14.51
N LEU A 296 6.25 -8.78 -13.58
CA LEU A 296 6.22 -9.04 -12.14
C LEU A 296 4.98 -9.83 -11.72
N ALA A 297 3.89 -9.68 -12.46
CA ALA A 297 2.70 -10.51 -12.27
C ALA A 297 2.75 -11.80 -13.09
N ASP A 298 3.94 -12.26 -13.50
CA ASP A 298 4.13 -13.45 -14.34
C ASP A 298 3.28 -13.42 -15.62
N TYR A 299 3.18 -12.24 -16.24
CA TYR A 299 2.41 -11.98 -17.46
C TYR A 299 0.90 -12.24 -17.33
N GLN A 300 0.41 -12.40 -16.09
CA GLN A 300 -1.01 -12.60 -15.83
C GLN A 300 -1.78 -11.31 -16.03
N LEU A 301 -3.01 -11.45 -16.50
CA LEU A 301 -3.95 -10.36 -16.68
C LEU A 301 -4.49 -9.89 -15.32
N THR A 302 -3.66 -9.40 -14.41
CA THR A 302 -4.14 -8.85 -13.13
C THR A 302 -4.91 -7.56 -13.37
N ILE A 303 -5.99 -7.32 -12.63
CA ILE A 303 -6.79 -6.09 -12.75
C ILE A 303 -5.96 -4.90 -12.25
N TYR A 304 -5.83 -3.88 -13.11
CA TYR A 304 -5.10 -2.65 -12.82
C TYR A 304 -6.03 -1.62 -12.13
N PRO A 305 -5.75 -1.20 -10.89
CA PRO A 305 -6.69 -0.40 -10.13
C PRO A 305 -6.58 1.08 -10.53
N GLU A 306 -7.26 1.46 -11.60
CA GLU A 306 -7.25 2.84 -12.09
C GLU A 306 -8.22 3.74 -11.32
N LEU A 307 -9.43 3.23 -11.07
CA LEU A 307 -10.43 3.87 -10.23
C LEU A 307 -10.63 3.02 -8.97
N TYR A 308 -11.01 3.67 -7.86
CA TYR A 308 -11.09 2.99 -6.58
C TYR A 308 -12.27 3.43 -5.71
N CYS A 309 -13.03 2.47 -5.19
CA CYS A 309 -14.09 2.72 -4.24
C CYS A 309 -13.56 2.91 -2.81
N TRP A 310 -13.80 4.11 -2.27
CA TRP A 310 -13.37 4.54 -0.93
C TRP A 310 -14.58 4.72 0.01
N ASN A 311 -14.38 4.85 1.33
CA ASN A 311 -15.41 5.22 2.31
C ASN A 311 -16.52 4.18 2.45
N ASN A 312 -16.14 2.91 2.54
CA ASN A 312 -17.09 1.81 2.69
C ASN A 312 -18.11 1.72 1.53
N THR A 313 -17.64 2.01 0.32
CA THR A 313 -18.38 1.82 -0.93
C THR A 313 -17.74 0.69 -1.74
N ALA A 314 -18.48 0.15 -2.70
CA ALA A 314 -18.03 -0.94 -3.55
C ALA A 314 -18.54 -0.75 -4.99
N ASN A 315 -18.01 -1.55 -5.89
CA ASN A 315 -18.56 -1.81 -7.21
C ASN A 315 -18.88 -3.31 -7.32
N LEU A 316 -19.77 -3.66 -8.24
CA LEU A 316 -20.12 -5.06 -8.52
C LEU A 316 -19.44 -5.54 -9.79
N PRO A 317 -19.08 -6.83 -9.89
CA PRO A 317 -18.48 -7.38 -11.10
C PRO A 317 -19.26 -7.03 -12.36
N GLY A 318 -18.55 -6.86 -13.46
CA GLY A 318 -19.12 -6.51 -14.76
C GLY A 318 -18.33 -5.41 -15.44
N ARG A 319 -18.85 -4.92 -16.58
CA ARG A 319 -18.08 -4.11 -17.52
C ARG A 319 -18.67 -2.71 -17.73
N LEU A 320 -17.80 -1.73 -17.94
CA LEU A 320 -18.09 -0.42 -18.49
C LEU A 320 -18.09 -0.50 -20.02
N THR A 321 -19.14 0.00 -20.66
CA THR A 321 -19.23 0.17 -22.12
C THR A 321 -19.42 1.64 -22.47
N ASP A 322 -19.14 1.97 -23.73
CA ASP A 322 -19.24 3.34 -24.26
C ASP A 322 -18.28 4.34 -23.58
N VAL A 323 -17.26 3.82 -22.88
CA VAL A 323 -16.17 4.60 -22.31
C VAL A 323 -15.44 5.32 -23.45
N PRO A 324 -15.26 6.65 -23.39
CA PRO A 324 -14.52 7.38 -24.42
C PRO A 324 -13.09 6.82 -24.54
N GLN A 325 -12.47 6.92 -25.71
CA GLN A 325 -11.05 6.61 -25.82
C GLN A 325 -10.25 7.73 -25.15
N TYR A 326 -9.34 7.36 -24.26
CA TYR A 326 -8.43 8.27 -23.57
C TYR A 326 -7.02 7.68 -23.52
N THR A 327 -6.04 8.54 -23.27
CA THR A 327 -4.64 8.23 -23.51
C THR A 327 -3.87 7.80 -22.27
N ASN A 328 -4.26 8.27 -21.08
CA ASN A 328 -3.54 7.97 -19.84
C ASN A 328 -4.49 7.57 -18.71
N ALA A 329 -4.05 6.60 -17.91
CA ALA A 329 -4.76 6.21 -16.70
C ALA A 329 -4.95 7.40 -15.76
N GLY A 330 -6.17 7.56 -15.23
CA GLY A 330 -6.51 8.66 -14.30
C GLY A 330 -6.99 9.96 -14.95
N ASP A 331 -6.92 10.09 -16.28
CA ASP A 331 -7.56 11.22 -16.99
C ASP A 331 -9.09 11.10 -17.00
N LEU A 332 -9.61 9.88 -16.83
CA LEU A 332 -11.03 9.57 -16.80
C LEU A 332 -11.58 9.73 -15.38
N LYS A 333 -12.62 10.55 -15.21
CA LYS A 333 -13.40 10.62 -13.98
C LYS A 333 -14.81 10.09 -14.24
N ILE A 334 -15.30 9.18 -13.40
CA ILE A 334 -16.66 8.67 -13.48
C ILE A 334 -17.41 9.03 -12.20
N ASP A 335 -18.50 9.78 -12.34
CA ASP A 335 -19.34 10.17 -11.22
C ASP A 335 -20.16 8.98 -10.72
N ASP A 336 -20.34 8.89 -9.40
CA ASP A 336 -21.17 7.89 -8.72
C ASP A 336 -20.87 6.42 -9.10
N ILE A 337 -19.65 6.11 -9.60
CA ILE A 337 -19.25 4.74 -9.97
C ILE A 337 -19.22 3.75 -8.78
N CYS A 338 -19.19 4.27 -7.56
CA CYS A 338 -19.14 3.47 -6.33
C CYS A 338 -20.47 3.55 -5.58
N GLY A 339 -21.06 2.40 -5.30
CA GLY A 339 -22.31 2.27 -4.56
C GLY A 339 -22.09 1.94 -3.08
N THR A 340 -23.08 2.27 -2.28
CA THR A 340 -23.16 1.81 -0.88
C THR A 340 -23.71 0.39 -0.83
N TYR A 341 -23.34 -0.35 0.21
CA TYR A 341 -23.83 -1.71 0.39
C TYR A 341 -24.17 -2.00 1.85
N LYS A 342 -25.07 -2.97 2.05
CA LYS A 342 -25.41 -3.50 3.38
C LYS A 342 -25.51 -5.02 3.32
N CYS A 343 -24.57 -5.67 3.97
CA CYS A 343 -24.56 -7.13 4.12
C CYS A 343 -25.61 -7.59 5.13
N ASN A 344 -26.40 -8.58 4.73
CA ASN A 344 -27.35 -9.28 5.58
C ASN A 344 -26.76 -10.67 5.88
N ASN A 345 -25.74 -10.67 6.76
CA ASN A 345 -24.84 -11.80 6.98
C ASN A 345 -24.13 -12.20 5.67
N TYR A 346 -24.11 -13.49 5.35
CA TYR A 346 -23.52 -14.06 4.14
C TYR A 346 -24.57 -14.58 3.15
N GLU A 347 -25.86 -14.31 3.40
CA GLU A 347 -26.98 -14.81 2.59
C GLU A 347 -27.40 -13.85 1.48
N SER A 348 -27.26 -12.54 1.74
CA SER A 348 -27.56 -11.49 0.79
C SER A 348 -26.90 -10.17 1.17
N PHE A 349 -26.90 -9.22 0.24
CA PHE A 349 -26.62 -7.82 0.51
C PHE A 349 -27.46 -6.92 -0.40
N ASP A 350 -27.74 -5.72 0.08
CA ASP A 350 -28.37 -4.66 -0.71
C ASP A 350 -27.27 -3.73 -1.23
N PHE A 351 -27.28 -3.44 -2.53
CA PHE A 351 -26.38 -2.50 -3.19
C PHE A 351 -27.18 -1.32 -3.70
N THR A 352 -26.71 -0.09 -3.43
CA THR A 352 -27.40 1.14 -3.83
C THR A 352 -26.42 2.11 -4.47
N ILE A 353 -26.76 2.55 -5.68
CA ILE A 353 -25.96 3.45 -6.54
C ILE A 353 -26.87 4.49 -7.20
N LYS A 354 -26.30 5.58 -7.72
CA LYS A 354 -27.02 6.57 -8.53
C LYS A 354 -26.67 6.41 -10.00
N ASP A 355 -27.65 6.57 -10.88
CA ASP A 355 -27.40 6.64 -12.32
C ASP A 355 -27.03 8.06 -12.78
N ALA A 356 -26.79 8.22 -14.09
CA ALA A 356 -26.44 9.49 -14.72
C ALA A 356 -27.46 10.64 -14.49
N ASP A 357 -28.73 10.29 -14.27
CA ASP A 357 -29.82 11.24 -13.99
C ASP A 357 -29.97 11.52 -12.48
N GLY A 358 -29.13 10.89 -11.65
CA GLY A 358 -29.17 10.99 -10.20
C GLY A 358 -30.26 10.12 -9.55
N LYS A 359 -30.92 9.25 -10.31
CA LYS A 359 -31.92 8.33 -9.77
C LYS A 359 -31.21 7.21 -9.02
N THR A 360 -31.73 6.93 -7.82
CA THR A 360 -31.21 5.85 -6.98
C THR A 360 -31.70 4.50 -7.49
N ILE A 361 -30.76 3.59 -7.69
CA ILE A 361 -30.97 2.19 -8.06
C ILE A 361 -30.54 1.32 -6.89
N THR A 362 -31.43 0.45 -6.44
CA THR A 362 -31.16 -0.53 -5.40
C THR A 362 -31.34 -1.93 -5.95
N LYS A 363 -30.33 -2.79 -5.76
CA LYS A 363 -30.34 -4.20 -6.13
C LYS A 363 -30.02 -5.05 -4.91
N THR A 364 -30.85 -6.04 -4.64
CA THR A 364 -30.53 -7.09 -3.66
C THR A 364 -29.87 -8.26 -4.38
N CYS A 365 -28.65 -8.60 -3.98
CA CYS A 365 -27.92 -9.78 -4.44
C CYS A 365 -27.94 -10.84 -3.34
N SER A 366 -28.26 -12.08 -3.70
CA SER A 366 -28.47 -13.21 -2.80
C SER A 366 -27.99 -14.51 -3.44
N LYS A 367 -27.94 -15.59 -2.66
CA LYS A 367 -27.60 -16.93 -3.17
C LYS A 367 -28.52 -17.42 -4.30
N LYS A 368 -29.72 -16.81 -4.49
CA LYS A 368 -30.70 -17.20 -5.52
C LYS A 368 -30.50 -16.53 -6.87
N ASN A 369 -29.73 -15.44 -6.93
CA ASN A 369 -29.58 -14.61 -8.13
C ASN A 369 -28.12 -14.24 -8.39
N ILE A 370 -27.20 -15.16 -8.06
CA ILE A 370 -25.80 -15.04 -8.45
C ILE A 370 -25.72 -14.96 -9.98
N ASN A 371 -24.89 -14.06 -10.49
CA ASN A 371 -24.73 -13.70 -11.90
C ASN A 371 -25.96 -13.06 -12.56
N GLU A 372 -27.01 -12.70 -11.79
CA GLU A 372 -28.09 -11.89 -12.36
C GLU A 372 -27.56 -10.51 -12.78
N GLU A 373 -27.80 -10.18 -14.04
CA GLU A 373 -27.35 -8.94 -14.66
C GLU A 373 -28.30 -7.77 -14.34
N PHE A 374 -27.76 -6.58 -14.12
CA PHE A 374 -28.51 -5.34 -14.19
C PHE A 374 -27.61 -4.17 -14.63
N ASN A 375 -28.20 -3.26 -15.41
CA ASN A 375 -27.46 -2.19 -16.08
C ASN A 375 -27.95 -0.83 -15.59
N HIS A 376 -27.04 0.13 -15.55
CA HIS A 376 -27.34 1.53 -15.30
C HIS A 376 -26.37 2.44 -16.05
N THR A 377 -26.76 3.69 -16.25
CA THR A 377 -25.92 4.69 -16.91
C THR A 377 -25.13 5.48 -15.88
N LEU A 378 -23.94 5.96 -16.26
CA LEU A 378 -23.07 6.82 -15.44
C LEU A 378 -22.59 8.01 -16.29
N LYS A 379 -22.17 9.08 -15.62
CA LYS A 379 -21.50 10.22 -16.26
C LYS A 379 -20.00 10.05 -16.16
N ALA A 380 -19.34 10.01 -17.31
CA ALA A 380 -17.90 10.04 -17.43
C ALA A 380 -17.42 11.40 -17.95
N HIS A 381 -16.34 11.91 -17.39
CA HIS A 381 -15.74 13.18 -17.76
C HIS A 381 -14.33 12.94 -18.26
N TYR A 382 -14.06 13.38 -19.48
CA TYR A 382 -12.72 13.36 -20.08
C TYR A 382 -12.53 14.61 -20.94
N ASN A 383 -11.38 15.27 -20.79
CA ASN A 383 -11.01 16.47 -21.56
C ASN A 383 -12.13 17.54 -21.60
N ASN A 384 -12.72 17.84 -20.44
CA ASN A 384 -13.85 18.76 -20.26
C ASN A 384 -15.14 18.41 -21.03
N THR A 385 -15.26 17.17 -21.51
CA THR A 385 -16.45 16.65 -22.18
C THR A 385 -17.12 15.59 -21.30
N GLU A 386 -18.44 15.69 -21.18
CA GLU A 386 -19.26 14.70 -20.48
C GLU A 386 -19.75 13.64 -21.47
N TYR A 387 -19.67 12.37 -21.06
CA TYR A 387 -20.14 11.21 -21.79
C TYR A 387 -21.13 10.43 -20.91
N ILE A 388 -22.16 9.87 -21.53
CA ILE A 388 -23.03 8.90 -20.89
C ILE A 388 -22.50 7.51 -21.23
N ILE A 389 -22.10 6.77 -20.21
CA ILE A 389 -21.57 5.41 -20.33
C ILE A 389 -22.52 4.42 -19.67
N THR A 390 -22.42 3.14 -20.01
CA THR A 390 -23.23 2.09 -19.39
C THR A 390 -22.37 1.19 -18.51
N LYS A 391 -22.81 0.93 -17.28
CA LYS A 391 -22.22 -0.07 -16.39
C LYS A 391 -23.13 -1.30 -16.31
N THR A 392 -22.61 -2.42 -16.80
CA THR A 392 -23.18 -3.75 -16.59
C THR A 392 -22.71 -4.30 -15.26
N ASN A 393 -23.63 -4.81 -14.44
CA ASN A 393 -23.33 -5.39 -13.14
C ASN A 393 -23.89 -6.80 -13.04
N TYR A 394 -23.15 -7.68 -12.39
CA TYR A 394 -23.57 -9.03 -12.04
C TYR A 394 -23.58 -9.17 -10.53
N CYS A 395 -24.65 -9.75 -9.98
CA CYS A 395 -24.68 -10.09 -8.57
C CYS A 395 -23.59 -11.13 -8.24
N PRO A 396 -22.57 -10.81 -7.41
CA PRO A 396 -21.61 -11.80 -6.94
C PRO A 396 -22.25 -12.73 -5.91
N ASP A 397 -21.56 -13.81 -5.57
CA ASP A 397 -21.90 -14.58 -4.37
C ASP A 397 -21.84 -13.63 -3.14
N PRO A 398 -22.94 -13.52 -2.36
CA PRO A 398 -23.03 -12.57 -1.26
C PRO A 398 -22.07 -12.88 -0.10
N GLU A 399 -21.70 -14.14 0.10
CA GLU A 399 -20.72 -14.51 1.13
C GLU A 399 -19.35 -13.99 0.75
N ARG A 400 -18.90 -14.28 -0.48
CA ARG A 400 -17.62 -13.79 -1.01
C ARG A 400 -17.57 -12.26 -0.96
N PHE A 401 -18.62 -11.59 -1.44
CA PHE A 401 -18.68 -10.12 -1.41
C PHE A 401 -18.54 -9.58 0.03
N CYS A 402 -19.39 -10.02 0.95
CA CYS A 402 -19.40 -9.50 2.31
C CYS A 402 -18.14 -9.84 3.12
N ARG A 403 -17.55 -11.02 2.89
CA ARG A 403 -16.27 -11.41 3.47
C ARG A 403 -15.12 -10.54 2.97
N THR A 404 -14.98 -10.40 1.65
CA THR A 404 -13.98 -9.51 1.03
C THR A 404 -14.11 -8.09 1.54
N MET A 405 -15.31 -7.52 1.51
CA MET A 405 -15.53 -6.15 1.96
C MET A 405 -15.17 -5.95 3.43
N LYS A 406 -15.50 -6.91 4.30
CA LYS A 406 -15.12 -6.88 5.73
C LYS A 406 -13.60 -6.95 5.91
N LEU A 407 -12.91 -7.84 5.20
CA LEU A 407 -11.43 -7.92 5.22
C LEU A 407 -10.78 -6.63 4.70
N SER A 408 -11.36 -6.04 3.64
CA SER A 408 -10.81 -4.86 2.99
C SER A 408 -10.74 -3.62 3.89
N TYR A 409 -11.61 -3.50 4.89
CA TYR A 409 -11.70 -2.34 5.77
C TYR A 409 -11.25 -2.58 7.20
N MET A 410 -10.85 -3.81 7.55
CA MET A 410 -10.42 -4.10 8.91
C MET A 410 -8.91 -3.96 9.08
N ASN A 411 -8.53 -3.59 10.30
CA ASN A 411 -7.24 -3.98 10.84
C ASN A 411 -7.43 -5.28 11.65
N PHE A 412 -6.34 -5.99 11.90
CA PHE A 412 -6.40 -7.16 12.77
C PHE A 412 -6.80 -6.76 14.19
N ASN A 413 -7.65 -7.56 14.81
CA ASN A 413 -8.00 -7.47 16.23
C ASN A 413 -7.65 -8.76 16.98
N LYS A 414 -6.80 -9.58 16.34
CA LYS A 414 -6.31 -10.88 16.75
C LYS A 414 -4.92 -11.06 16.14
N ASP A 415 -4.10 -11.89 16.75
CA ASP A 415 -2.87 -12.36 16.13
C ASP A 415 -3.23 -13.27 14.93
N PRO A 416 -2.94 -12.87 13.67
CA PRO A 416 -3.18 -13.68 12.50
C PRO A 416 -2.32 -14.95 12.49
N PHE A 417 -1.31 -15.08 13.33
CA PHE A 417 -0.43 -16.24 13.41
C PHE A 417 -0.74 -17.23 14.53
N ASP A 418 -1.72 -16.93 15.40
CA ASP A 418 -2.31 -17.96 16.25
C ASP A 418 -2.98 -19.04 15.36
N PRO A 419 -2.63 -20.32 15.50
CA PRO A 419 -3.19 -21.41 14.70
C PRO A 419 -4.72 -21.51 14.76
N ASN A 420 -5.34 -21.04 15.84
CA ASN A 420 -6.78 -21.08 16.05
C ASN A 420 -7.48 -19.80 15.57
N THR A 421 -6.71 -18.75 15.23
CA THR A 421 -7.30 -17.49 14.77
C THR A 421 -7.91 -17.67 13.40
N LYS A 422 -9.22 -17.38 13.34
CA LYS A 422 -9.92 -16.93 12.16
C LYS A 422 -10.13 -15.42 12.25
N VAL A 423 -9.68 -14.69 11.25
CA VAL A 423 -9.63 -13.23 11.25
C VAL A 423 -11.04 -12.65 11.30
N LEU A 424 -11.99 -13.22 10.55
CA LEU A 424 -13.36 -12.73 10.46
C LEU A 424 -14.33 -13.29 11.52
N GLU A 425 -13.98 -14.38 12.18
CA GLU A 425 -14.85 -15.14 13.09
C GLU A 425 -14.36 -15.12 14.54
N GLY A 426 -15.28 -15.18 15.51
CA GLY A 426 -14.94 -15.18 16.94
C GLY A 426 -14.65 -13.79 17.52
N TYR A 427 -14.54 -13.73 18.84
CA TYR A 427 -14.36 -12.48 19.59
C TYR A 427 -12.97 -11.88 19.36
N PRO A 428 -12.82 -10.54 19.35
CA PRO A 428 -11.51 -9.90 19.38
C PRO A 428 -10.66 -10.51 20.49
N GLN A 429 -9.40 -10.81 20.21
CA GLN A 429 -8.48 -11.17 21.28
C GLN A 429 -8.24 -9.90 22.11
N THR A 430 -8.14 -10.06 23.43
CA THR A 430 -7.59 -8.98 24.25
C THR A 430 -6.24 -8.65 23.63
N PRO A 431 -5.98 -7.39 23.22
CA PRO A 431 -4.66 -7.01 22.78
C PRO A 431 -3.69 -7.50 23.87
N PRO A 432 -2.54 -8.10 23.51
CA PRO A 432 -1.49 -8.33 24.50
C PRO A 432 -1.34 -7.07 25.35
N GLU A 433 -1.04 -7.20 26.65
CA GLU A 433 -0.63 -6.03 27.44
C GLU A 433 0.69 -5.52 26.85
N TRP A 434 0.57 -4.76 25.77
CA TRP A 434 1.67 -4.04 25.21
C TRP A 434 1.83 -2.82 26.09
N THR A 435 2.70 -2.92 27.09
CA THR A 435 3.26 -1.73 27.73
C THR A 435 4.21 -1.08 26.73
N PHE A 436 3.64 -0.44 25.71
CA PHE A 436 4.38 0.52 24.92
C PHE A 436 4.51 1.78 25.77
N ASP A 437 5.73 2.05 26.22
CA ASP A 437 6.05 3.33 26.84
C ASP A 437 6.08 4.41 25.76
N TYR A 438 4.92 4.99 25.48
CA TYR A 438 4.80 6.16 24.60
C TYR A 438 5.18 7.46 25.31
N SER A 439 5.76 7.43 26.51
CA SER A 439 6.03 8.65 27.28
C SER A 439 6.91 9.63 26.52
N ASP A 440 7.75 9.17 25.59
CA ASP A 440 8.59 10.03 24.77
C ASP A 440 7.81 10.73 23.66
N LEU A 441 6.93 10.02 22.93
CA LEU A 441 5.99 10.65 21.98
C LEU A 441 5.08 11.65 22.70
N ASP A 442 4.65 11.31 23.91
CA ASP A 442 3.78 12.14 24.75
C ASP A 442 4.51 13.39 25.26
N LYS A 443 5.82 13.28 25.56
CA LYS A 443 6.71 14.42 25.85
C LYS A 443 6.90 15.30 24.62
N GLU A 444 7.12 14.73 23.45
CA GLU A 444 7.29 15.46 22.18
C GLU A 444 6.03 16.23 21.79
N LEU A 445 4.85 15.58 21.83
CA LEU A 445 3.56 16.23 21.57
C LEU A 445 3.27 17.35 22.58
N LYS A 446 3.64 17.17 23.85
CA LYS A 446 3.54 18.23 24.87
C LYS A 446 4.51 19.37 24.59
N ALA A 447 5.73 19.08 24.13
CA ALA A 447 6.71 20.10 23.76
C ALA A 447 6.25 20.91 22.53
N GLU A 448 5.67 20.26 21.51
CA GLU A 448 5.07 20.91 20.35
C GLU A 448 3.88 21.79 20.73
N LYS A 449 2.92 21.26 21.51
CA LYS A 449 1.78 22.04 22.01
C LYS A 449 2.23 23.26 22.83
N LYS A 450 3.29 23.11 23.63
CA LYS A 450 3.90 24.21 24.38
C LYS A 450 4.54 25.25 23.45
N LYS A 451 5.28 24.82 22.42
CA LYS A 451 5.84 25.73 21.40
C LYS A 451 4.73 26.50 20.66
N LEU A 452 3.66 25.82 20.27
CA LEU A 452 2.50 26.43 19.61
C LEU A 452 1.78 27.43 20.54
N ALA A 453 1.58 27.09 21.80
CA ALA A 453 0.98 27.99 22.79
C ALA A 453 1.84 29.25 23.05
N ILE A 454 3.17 29.09 23.12
CA ILE A 454 4.11 30.22 23.24
C ILE A 454 4.04 31.09 21.98
N ALA A 455 4.05 30.49 20.78
CA ALA A 455 3.95 31.22 19.53
C ALA A 455 2.64 32.03 19.44
N LEU A 456 1.50 31.41 19.78
CA LEU A 456 0.20 32.10 19.84
C LEU A 456 0.19 33.21 20.88
N GLY A 457 0.74 32.97 22.07
CA GLY A 457 0.85 33.97 23.14
C GLY A 457 1.71 35.19 22.73
N VAL A 458 2.85 34.96 22.08
CA VAL A 458 3.71 36.03 21.55
C VAL A 458 2.99 36.80 20.45
N THR A 459 2.30 36.11 19.53
CA THR A 459 1.56 36.75 18.42
C THR A 459 0.41 37.61 18.94
N CYS A 460 -0.35 37.12 19.92
CA CYS A 460 -1.39 37.90 20.59
C CYS A 460 -0.79 39.07 21.38
N GLY A 461 0.31 38.86 22.10
CA GLY A 461 1.00 39.92 22.85
C GLY A 461 1.49 41.05 21.94
N ILE A 462 2.14 40.71 20.82
CA ILE A 462 2.58 41.69 19.81
C ILE A 462 1.37 42.43 19.23
N SER A 463 0.28 41.71 18.91
CA SER A 463 -0.94 42.32 18.37
C SER A 463 -1.55 43.33 19.35
N VAL A 464 -1.59 43.00 20.65
CA VAL A 464 -2.07 43.91 21.70
C VAL A 464 -1.15 45.12 21.83
N ILE A 465 0.17 44.94 21.82
CA ILE A 465 1.14 46.04 21.90
C ILE A 465 1.00 46.98 20.71
N VAL A 466 0.83 46.44 19.49
CA VAL A 466 0.62 47.23 18.28
C VAL A 466 -0.69 48.01 18.37
N VAL A 467 -1.79 47.38 18.77
CA VAL A 467 -3.09 48.05 18.96
C VAL A 467 -2.98 49.15 20.01
N VAL A 468 -2.38 48.88 21.17
CA VAL A 468 -2.18 49.87 22.23
C VAL A 468 -1.29 51.01 21.75
N SER A 469 -0.23 50.73 21.02
CA SER A 469 0.68 51.74 20.45
C SER A 469 -0.04 52.61 19.43
N ILE A 470 -0.88 52.04 18.57
CA ILE A 470 -1.71 52.78 17.61
C ILE A 470 -2.71 53.67 18.37
N VAL A 471 -3.40 53.12 19.38
CA VAL A 471 -4.36 53.88 20.20
C VAL A 471 -3.67 55.02 20.94
N LEU A 472 -2.50 54.78 21.53
CA LEU A 472 -1.69 55.81 22.19
C LEU A 472 -1.18 56.85 21.19
N CYS A 473 -0.67 56.45 20.03
CA CYS A 473 -0.29 57.39 18.98
C CYS A 473 -1.46 58.24 18.49
N CYS A 474 -2.65 57.66 18.31
CA CYS A 474 -3.87 58.38 17.98
C CYS A 474 -4.28 59.34 19.11
N TYR A 475 -4.20 58.90 20.38
CA TYR A 475 -4.49 59.73 21.55
C TYR A 475 -3.51 60.91 21.67
N PHE A 476 -2.21 60.68 21.52
CA PHE A 476 -1.19 61.72 21.62
C PHE A 476 -1.12 62.64 20.40
N LYS A 477 -1.45 62.16 19.18
CA LYS A 477 -1.68 63.04 18.02
C LYS A 477 -2.89 63.95 18.21
N LYS A 478 -3.94 63.49 18.89
CA LYS A 478 -5.10 64.31 19.26
C LYS A 478 -4.80 65.35 20.34
N LYS A 479 -3.73 65.15 21.13
CA LYS A 479 -3.33 66.02 22.25
C LYS A 479 -2.21 67.02 21.92
N LYS A 480 -1.47 66.83 20.82
CA LYS A 480 -0.42 67.76 20.33
C LYS A 480 -0.96 68.85 19.37
N SER A 481 -2.06 69.49 19.77
CA SER A 481 -2.40 70.83 19.30
C SER A 481 -2.16 71.82 20.46
N GLN A 482 -1.08 72.59 20.32
CA GLN A 482 -0.65 73.83 21.02
C GLN A 482 0.38 73.76 22.19
N PRO A 483 1.26 74.80 22.30
CA PRO A 483 2.72 74.63 22.49
C PRO A 483 3.37 75.40 23.67
N TYR A 484 4.72 75.35 23.74
CA TYR A 484 5.67 76.30 24.37
C TYR A 484 5.95 76.12 25.89
N GLN A 485 7.12 76.38 26.52
CA GLN A 485 8.38 77.09 26.18
C GLN A 485 9.48 76.87 27.28
N GLN A 486 10.78 76.96 26.90
CA GLN A 486 12.03 77.41 27.60
C GLN A 486 12.52 76.82 28.96
N GLN A 487 13.76 76.26 29.07
CA GLN A 487 15.14 76.85 29.18
C GLN A 487 15.47 77.18 30.66
N SER A 488 16.59 76.79 31.31
CA SER A 488 18.01 77.06 30.99
C SER A 488 18.99 76.37 31.98
N ASP A 489 20.20 75.99 31.49
CA ASP A 489 21.56 76.30 32.03
C ASP A 489 22.06 75.63 33.34
N GLN A 490 23.32 75.18 33.58
CA GLN A 490 24.69 75.29 33.00
C GLN A 490 25.58 74.06 33.40
N VAL A 491 26.49 73.54 32.55
CA VAL A 491 28.01 73.64 32.54
C VAL A 491 28.68 72.91 33.75
N GLU A 492 29.63 71.97 33.62
CA GLU A 492 30.99 72.08 33.05
C GLU A 492 31.68 70.71 32.82
N GLU A 493 32.78 70.77 32.05
CA GLU A 493 33.69 69.78 31.41
C GLU A 493 34.35 68.76 32.38
N ASP A 494 34.86 67.58 31.95
CA ASP A 494 36.11 67.46 31.19
C ASP A 494 36.40 66.08 30.57
N MET A 495 37.35 66.12 29.63
CA MET A 495 37.77 65.17 28.59
C MET A 495 38.57 63.93 29.07
N VAL A 496 38.74 62.93 28.18
CA VAL A 496 40.04 62.50 27.60
C VAL A 496 39.91 61.26 26.68
N ASN A 497 40.36 61.44 25.43
CA ASN A 497 40.65 60.44 24.36
C ASN A 497 41.73 59.42 24.82
N ASN A 498 41.95 58.23 24.27
CA ASN A 498 42.21 57.73 22.90
C ASN A 498 42.81 56.30 23.13
N PRO A 499 43.23 55.49 22.12
CA PRO A 499 43.13 55.62 20.66
C PRO A 499 42.27 54.55 19.97
#